data_AF-A0A4U6TNT8-F1
#
_entry.id   AF-A0A4U6TNT8-F1
#
_cell.length_a   1.000
_cell.length_b   1.000
_cell.length_c   1.000
_cell.angle_alpha   90.00
_cell.angle_beta   90.00
_cell.angle_gamma   90.00
#
_symmetry.space_group_name_H-M   'P 1'
#
loop_
_entity.id
_entity.type
_entity.pdbx_description
1 polymer ?
#
loop_
_entity_poly.entity_id
_entity_poly.type
_entity_poly.pdbx_seq_one_letter_code
_entity_poly.pdbx_strand_id
1 'polypeptide(L)'
;MSVPFVDSMCWIDIPSFPVDYLVYSCYSSSSSSSSPPSLTVLPPFFDGGRTDPSDKYFQPYRRQHQRIMFNHNMGILCHGDNGEFTVGDITYRYDQEVDLCLLHHPPPAGTPPKWSVNRLQIPPEMKIDLYSWKTDLVVPIGRSLCWVDYYQGILLIDVVADSQGSPIQQQLHYVRLPSQALKSRRLYIDPGAPDPFRRVCVTDAGIIKLVCILTKYPPPDDEFTIITWTLVDINQGSWRKDVDTIVGADEFFGLCKAAKSCLPRVRPSFPVVSLVDPDVICFLLKEKGRNLSWMVEVNMRNKVLQSSAIYINEEEEEGPPSEKDRRNTFFGHSFIPTKFSSYLAEDAITSRKLSETMQKDKKERMMQKDKEERAMQKLKRKPKPKE
;
A
#
# COMPACT_ATOMS: atom_id res chain seq x y z
N MET A 1 -10.39 -13.35 -34.86
CA MET A 1 -9.50 -14.37 -34.26
C MET A 1 -9.31 -14.00 -32.80
N SER A 2 -9.98 -14.73 -31.92
CA SER A 2 -9.87 -14.63 -30.47
C SER A 2 -8.51 -15.18 -30.04
N VAL A 3 -7.68 -14.33 -29.44
CA VAL A 3 -6.41 -14.77 -28.83
C VAL A 3 -6.75 -15.58 -27.58
N PRO A 4 -6.26 -16.82 -27.43
CA PRO A 4 -6.65 -17.65 -26.31
C PRO A 4 -6.01 -17.14 -25.02
N PHE A 5 -6.84 -16.77 -24.06
CA PHE A 5 -6.44 -16.62 -22.67
C PHE A 5 -6.08 -18.01 -22.13
N VAL A 6 -4.80 -18.34 -22.11
CA VAL A 6 -4.29 -19.45 -21.30
C VAL A 6 -3.15 -18.93 -20.46
N ASP A 7 -3.47 -18.85 -19.16
CA ASP A 7 -2.58 -18.68 -18.04
C ASP A 7 -1.51 -19.79 -18.02
N SER A 8 -0.26 -19.42 -17.78
CA SER A 8 0.82 -20.34 -17.47
C SER A 8 1.65 -19.71 -16.37
N MET A 9 1.30 -19.99 -15.11
CA MET A 9 2.13 -20.62 -14.05
C MET A 9 3.64 -20.30 -13.98
N CYS A 10 4.09 -19.21 -14.58
CA CYS A 10 5.46 -18.75 -14.58
C CYS A 10 5.45 -17.32 -14.05
N TRP A 11 5.87 -17.20 -12.80
CA TRP A 11 6.27 -15.96 -12.14
C TRP A 11 7.49 -15.38 -12.85
N ILE A 12 7.34 -14.95 -14.09
CA ILE A 12 8.32 -14.11 -14.76
C ILE A 12 7.82 -12.70 -14.56
N ASP A 13 8.57 -11.91 -13.78
CA ASP A 13 8.36 -10.48 -13.49
C ASP A 13 8.44 -9.56 -14.75
N ILE A 14 8.15 -10.12 -15.93
CA ILE A 14 8.18 -9.42 -17.21
C ILE A 14 6.80 -9.62 -17.84
N PRO A 15 5.91 -8.60 -17.83
CA PRO A 15 4.67 -8.69 -18.59
C PRO A 15 4.98 -9.00 -20.04
N SER A 16 4.45 -10.13 -20.52
CA SER A 16 4.61 -10.60 -21.91
C SER A 16 3.83 -9.75 -22.93
N PHE A 17 3.13 -8.71 -22.47
CA PHE A 17 2.17 -7.92 -23.23
C PHE A 17 2.30 -6.42 -22.88
N PRO A 18 1.89 -5.52 -23.79
CA PRO A 18 1.80 -4.10 -23.49
C PRO A 18 0.90 -3.83 -22.28
N VAL A 19 1.27 -2.84 -21.49
CA VAL A 19 0.51 -2.40 -20.31
C VAL A 19 0.03 -0.98 -20.55
N ASP A 20 -1.28 -0.76 -20.55
CA ASP A 20 -1.85 0.58 -20.58
C ASP A 20 -1.97 1.10 -19.15
N TYR A 21 -1.53 2.34 -18.93
CA TYR A 21 -1.64 3.02 -17.65
C TYR A 21 -2.76 4.05 -17.73
N LEU A 22 -3.64 4.08 -16.73
CA LEU A 22 -4.82 4.93 -16.72
C LEU A 22 -4.84 5.80 -15.47
N VAL A 23 -5.23 7.06 -15.63
CA VAL A 23 -5.47 8.00 -14.53
C VAL A 23 -6.97 8.24 -14.41
N TYR A 24 -7.53 7.86 -13.27
CA TYR A 24 -8.92 8.14 -12.92
C TYR A 24 -9.01 9.50 -12.21
N SER A 25 -9.85 10.39 -12.73
CA SER A 25 -10.09 11.71 -12.16
C SER A 25 -11.54 11.84 -11.72
N CYS A 26 -11.77 12.33 -10.50
CA CYS A 26 -13.09 12.64 -9.97
C CYS A 26 -13.04 13.96 -9.20
N TYR A 27 -14.16 14.69 -9.17
CA TYR A 27 -14.26 16.02 -8.57
C TYR A 27 -15.28 15.99 -7.43
N SER A 28 -15.06 16.81 -6.40
CA SER A 28 -16.00 16.90 -5.29
C SER A 28 -17.30 17.57 -5.74
N SER A 29 -18.43 16.96 -5.39
CA SER A 29 -19.79 17.41 -5.72
C SER A 29 -20.20 18.73 -5.06
N SER A 30 -19.35 19.32 -4.21
CA SER A 30 -19.59 20.61 -3.54
C SER A 30 -19.36 21.83 -4.44
N SER A 31 -18.76 21.67 -5.63
CA SER A 31 -18.66 22.75 -6.62
C SER A 31 -19.82 22.68 -7.62
N SER A 32 -20.50 23.79 -7.86
CA SER A 32 -21.62 23.96 -8.81
C SER A 32 -21.26 23.71 -10.29
N SER A 33 -20.06 23.20 -10.57
CA SER A 33 -19.50 22.91 -11.88
C SER A 33 -18.78 21.54 -11.90
N SER A 34 -19.30 20.52 -11.21
CA SER A 34 -18.62 19.22 -11.15
C SER A 34 -18.59 18.57 -12.54
N SER A 35 -17.40 18.50 -13.14
CA SER A 35 -17.18 17.67 -14.33
C SER A 35 -17.40 16.18 -13.98
N PRO A 36 -17.93 15.38 -14.92
CA PRO A 36 -18.09 13.95 -14.68
C PRO A 36 -16.73 13.28 -14.42
N PRO A 37 -16.69 12.14 -13.69
CA PRO A 37 -15.48 11.37 -13.55
C PRO A 37 -14.96 10.96 -14.92
N SER A 38 -13.63 10.92 -15.07
CA SER A 38 -12.98 10.62 -16.35
C SER A 38 -11.82 9.65 -16.16
N LEU A 39 -11.49 8.94 -17.24
CA LEU A 39 -10.39 7.99 -17.28
C LEU A 39 -9.48 8.37 -18.45
N THR A 40 -8.25 8.76 -18.13
CA THR A 40 -7.27 9.22 -19.12
C THR A 40 -6.21 8.15 -19.31
N VAL A 41 -6.05 7.68 -20.55
CA VAL A 41 -4.97 6.74 -20.90
C VAL A 41 -3.67 7.52 -21.04
N LEU A 42 -2.63 7.10 -20.33
CA LEU A 42 -1.30 7.69 -20.45
C LEU A 42 -0.64 7.23 -21.76
N PRO A 43 0.14 8.10 -22.43
CA PRO A 43 0.87 7.69 -23.62
C PRO A 43 1.83 6.53 -23.31
N PRO A 44 2.00 5.57 -24.23
CA PRO A 44 2.97 4.50 -24.03
C PRO A 44 4.39 5.07 -23.98
N PHE A 45 5.25 4.43 -23.21
CA PHE A 45 6.63 4.85 -23.03
C PHE A 45 7.60 3.77 -23.51
N PHE A 46 8.50 4.10 -24.44
CA PHE A 46 9.37 3.11 -25.10
C PHE A 46 10.87 3.30 -24.80
N ASP A 47 11.26 4.42 -24.20
CA ASP A 47 12.68 4.66 -23.91
C ASP A 47 13.16 3.82 -22.71
N GLY A 48 14.22 3.04 -22.93
CA GLY A 48 14.73 2.06 -21.95
C GLY A 48 13.98 0.73 -21.87
N GLY A 49 13.04 0.45 -22.80
CA GLY A 49 12.41 -0.87 -22.87
C GLY A 49 13.39 -1.98 -23.26
N ARG A 50 13.16 -3.20 -22.76
CA ARG A 50 13.97 -4.38 -23.12
C ARG A 50 13.58 -4.87 -24.51
N THR A 51 14.58 -5.21 -25.32
CA THR A 51 14.36 -5.92 -26.59
C THR A 51 14.78 -7.37 -26.42
N ASP A 52 13.87 -8.32 -26.66
CA ASP A 52 14.21 -9.75 -26.69
C ASP A 52 14.33 -10.22 -28.16
N PRO A 53 15.35 -11.03 -28.52
CA PRO A 53 15.47 -11.59 -29.86
C PRO A 53 14.24 -12.37 -30.36
N SER A 54 13.39 -12.86 -29.45
CA SER A 54 12.12 -13.53 -29.72
C SER A 54 10.98 -12.58 -30.09
N ASP A 55 11.11 -11.26 -29.90
CA ASP A 55 10.12 -10.23 -30.25
C ASP A 55 9.70 -10.28 -31.73
N LYS A 56 10.57 -10.82 -32.60
CA LYS A 56 10.31 -10.99 -34.03
C LYS A 56 9.09 -11.86 -34.35
N TYR A 57 8.72 -12.78 -33.45
CA TYR A 57 7.60 -13.71 -33.60
C TYR A 57 6.25 -13.11 -33.19
N PHE A 58 6.23 -11.95 -32.52
CA PHE A 58 5.01 -11.32 -31.97
C PHE A 58 4.49 -10.14 -32.81
N GLN A 59 4.74 -10.12 -34.13
CA GLN A 59 4.22 -9.09 -35.04
C GLN A 59 2.71 -9.23 -35.28
N PRO A 60 1.94 -8.13 -35.39
CA PRO A 60 2.36 -6.72 -35.40
C PRO A 60 2.57 -6.11 -33.99
N TYR A 61 2.34 -6.87 -32.93
CA TYR A 61 2.37 -6.44 -31.53
C TYR A 61 3.79 -6.36 -30.93
N ARG A 62 4.74 -5.72 -31.65
CA ARG A 62 6.11 -5.45 -31.16
C ARG A 62 6.15 -4.38 -30.05
N ARG A 63 5.32 -4.54 -29.00
CA ARG A 63 5.25 -3.65 -27.84
C ARG A 63 6.02 -4.17 -26.63
N GLN A 64 6.80 -5.24 -26.75
CA GLN A 64 7.77 -5.68 -25.73
C GLN A 64 8.91 -4.65 -25.52
N HIS A 65 9.10 -3.71 -26.45
CA HIS A 65 9.94 -2.51 -26.27
C HIS A 65 9.33 -1.44 -25.36
N GLN A 66 8.10 -1.61 -24.87
CA GLN A 66 7.53 -0.65 -23.93
C GLN A 66 8.30 -0.75 -22.61
N ARG A 67 8.73 0.39 -22.06
CA ARG A 67 9.25 0.44 -20.69
C ARG A 67 8.13 0.07 -19.74
N ILE A 68 8.35 -1.03 -19.02
CA ILE A 68 7.44 -1.50 -18.00
C ILE A 68 7.72 -0.72 -16.72
N MET A 69 6.72 0.05 -16.30
CA MET A 69 6.74 0.77 -15.03
C MET A 69 6.01 -0.08 -14.00
N PHE A 70 6.73 -0.49 -12.96
CA PHE A 70 6.15 -1.34 -11.92
C PHE A 70 5.31 -0.51 -10.96
N ASN A 71 4.21 -1.10 -10.47
CA ASN A 71 3.28 -0.46 -9.55
C ASN A 71 3.94 0.13 -8.28
N HIS A 72 5.02 -0.49 -7.79
CA HIS A 72 5.73 -0.05 -6.60
C HIS A 72 6.77 1.05 -6.86
N ASN A 73 7.13 1.32 -8.12
CA ASN A 73 8.06 2.39 -8.50
C ASN A 73 7.36 3.61 -9.10
N MET A 74 6.08 3.48 -9.45
CA MET A 74 5.27 4.54 -9.99
C MET A 74 4.54 5.33 -8.89
N GLY A 75 4.52 6.65 -9.01
CA GLY A 75 3.69 7.55 -8.21
C GLY A 75 3.01 8.60 -9.07
N ILE A 76 1.94 9.18 -8.54
CA ILE A 76 1.22 10.30 -9.15
C ILE A 76 1.13 11.46 -8.15
N LEU A 77 1.43 12.65 -8.64
CA LEU A 77 1.27 13.91 -7.91
C LEU A 77 0.23 14.75 -8.66
N CYS A 78 -0.92 14.98 -8.03
CA CYS A 78 -1.86 16.00 -8.49
C CYS A 78 -1.36 17.37 -8.01
N HIS A 79 -1.29 18.35 -8.91
CA HIS A 79 -0.84 19.71 -8.60
C HIS A 79 -1.55 20.72 -9.51
N GLY A 80 -1.33 22.01 -9.28
CA GLY A 80 -1.98 23.06 -10.07
C GLY A 80 -3.50 23.14 -9.92
N ASP A 81 -4.11 24.04 -10.70
CA ASP A 81 -5.56 24.18 -10.82
C ASP A 81 -6.02 23.51 -12.14
N ASN A 82 -7.21 22.90 -12.16
CA ASN A 82 -7.83 22.28 -13.36
C ASN A 82 -7.29 20.89 -13.78
N GLY A 83 -6.90 20.05 -12.82
CA GLY A 83 -6.63 18.63 -13.09
C GLY A 83 -5.25 18.36 -13.69
N GLU A 84 -4.29 19.25 -13.47
CA GLU A 84 -2.88 18.98 -13.77
C GLU A 84 -2.35 17.88 -12.84
N PHE A 85 -1.49 17.02 -13.38
CA PHE A 85 -0.81 16.02 -12.60
C PHE A 85 0.53 15.66 -13.21
N THR A 86 1.38 15.01 -12.42
CA THR A 86 2.64 14.44 -12.87
C THR A 86 2.74 13.00 -12.41
N VAL A 87 3.05 12.12 -13.35
CA VAL A 87 3.35 10.72 -13.07
C VAL A 87 4.86 10.55 -13.09
N GLY A 88 5.40 9.92 -12.06
CA GLY A 88 6.81 9.61 -11.94
C GLY A 88 7.06 8.12 -11.77
N ASP A 89 8.03 7.58 -12.48
CA ASP A 89 8.57 6.23 -12.28
C ASP A 89 10.09 6.32 -12.08
N ILE A 90 10.62 5.54 -11.14
CA ILE A 90 12.07 5.46 -10.92
C ILE A 90 12.58 4.05 -11.23
N THR A 91 13.69 3.98 -11.94
CA THR A 91 14.40 2.72 -12.17
C THR A 91 15.83 2.83 -11.68
N TYR A 92 16.23 1.91 -10.80
CA TYR A 92 17.55 1.88 -10.21
C TYR A 92 18.54 1.15 -11.12
N ARG A 93 19.72 1.73 -11.32
CA ARG A 93 20.84 1.10 -12.04
C ARG A 93 21.96 0.73 -11.07
N TYR A 94 22.82 -0.18 -11.49
CA TYR A 94 23.86 -0.79 -10.63
C TYR A 94 25.00 0.19 -10.25
N ASP A 95 25.09 1.36 -10.86
CA ASP A 95 26.23 2.28 -10.87
C ASP A 95 25.99 3.62 -10.15
N GLN A 96 25.14 3.64 -9.12
CA GLN A 96 24.71 4.88 -8.42
C GLN A 96 23.86 5.82 -9.29
N GLU A 97 23.39 5.34 -10.44
CA GLU A 97 22.47 6.05 -11.31
C GLU A 97 21.02 5.61 -11.07
N VAL A 98 20.11 6.56 -11.20
CA VAL A 98 18.68 6.30 -11.29
C VAL A 98 18.10 6.99 -12.52
N ASP A 99 17.25 6.28 -13.24
CA ASP A 99 16.44 6.87 -14.30
C ASP A 99 15.12 7.34 -13.70
N LEU A 100 14.90 8.64 -13.68
CA LEU A 100 13.61 9.24 -13.33
C LEU A 100 12.81 9.53 -14.61
N CYS A 101 11.67 8.88 -14.74
CA CYS A 101 10.75 9.05 -15.86
C CYS A 101 9.58 9.90 -15.42
N LEU A 102 9.35 11.03 -16.09
CA LEU A 102 8.28 11.96 -15.75
C LEU A 102 7.34 12.15 -16.94
N LEU A 103 6.05 12.16 -16.64
CA LEU A 103 5.00 12.60 -17.54
C LEU A 103 4.23 13.73 -16.87
N HIS A 104 4.43 14.95 -17.37
CA HIS A 104 3.62 16.10 -16.97
C HIS A 104 2.37 16.13 -17.85
N HIS A 105 1.20 16.10 -17.20
CA HIS A 105 -0.08 16.25 -17.87
C HIS A 105 -0.56 17.70 -17.69
N PRO A 106 -0.49 18.53 -18.75
CA PRO A 106 -0.88 19.94 -18.67
C PRO A 106 -2.42 20.09 -18.71
N PRO A 107 -2.94 21.32 -18.54
CA PRO A 107 -4.36 21.61 -18.73
C PRO A 107 -4.85 21.27 -20.14
N PRO A 108 -6.18 21.20 -20.37
CA PRO A 108 -6.78 20.79 -21.65
C PRO A 108 -6.33 21.59 -22.90
N ALA A 109 -5.76 22.79 -22.73
CA ALA A 109 -5.24 23.63 -23.81
C ALA A 109 -3.73 23.46 -24.06
N GLY A 110 -3.07 22.52 -23.36
CA GLY A 110 -1.64 22.28 -23.42
C GLY A 110 -1.19 21.39 -24.60
N THR A 111 0.13 21.29 -24.76
CA THR A 111 0.77 20.32 -25.67
C THR A 111 0.48 18.90 -25.18
N PRO A 112 0.29 17.90 -26.06
CA PRO A 112 0.10 16.51 -25.62
C PRO A 112 1.22 16.06 -24.67
N PRO A 113 0.88 15.37 -23.58
CA PRO A 113 1.86 14.98 -22.57
C PRO A 113 2.86 14.00 -23.19
N LYS A 114 4.15 14.20 -22.90
CA LYS A 114 5.23 13.36 -23.38
C LYS A 114 6.13 12.96 -22.22
N TRP A 115 6.50 11.68 -22.20
CA TRP A 115 7.48 11.17 -21.24
C TRP A 115 8.85 11.80 -21.45
N SER A 116 9.51 12.12 -20.34
CA SER A 116 10.90 12.56 -20.27
C SER A 116 11.69 11.60 -19.37
N VAL A 117 12.97 11.38 -19.70
CA VAL A 117 13.90 10.61 -18.87
C VAL A 117 15.00 11.53 -18.39
N ASN A 118 15.17 11.56 -17.08
CA ASN A 118 16.24 12.27 -16.42
C ASN A 118 17.12 11.24 -15.74
N ARG A 119 18.36 11.11 -16.20
CA ARG A 119 19.36 10.26 -15.53
C ARG A 119 19.97 11.06 -14.40
N LEU A 120 19.78 10.60 -13.17
CA LEU A 120 20.25 11.27 -11.97
C LEU A 120 21.37 10.45 -11.35
N GLN A 121 22.48 11.12 -11.02
CA GLN A 121 23.52 10.52 -10.19
C GLN A 121 23.14 10.73 -8.73
N ILE A 122 23.13 9.65 -7.95
CA ILE A 122 22.95 9.71 -6.50
C ILE A 122 24.27 10.18 -5.88
N PRO A 123 24.29 11.33 -5.17
CA PRO A 123 25.51 11.81 -4.53
C PRO A 123 26.03 10.79 -3.49
N PRO A 124 27.34 10.46 -3.48
CA PRO A 124 27.92 9.47 -2.56
C PRO A 124 27.66 9.77 -1.07
N GLU A 125 27.60 11.06 -0.72
CA GLU A 125 27.28 11.58 0.62
C GLU A 125 25.89 11.18 1.14
N MET A 126 24.93 10.84 0.26
CA MET A 126 23.61 10.36 0.69
C MET A 126 23.70 8.98 1.36
N LYS A 127 24.77 8.20 1.10
CA LYS A 127 25.00 6.86 1.69
C LYS A 127 23.80 5.92 1.52
N ILE A 128 23.20 5.96 0.34
CA ILE A 128 22.12 5.05 -0.08
C ILE A 128 22.77 3.79 -0.66
N ASP A 129 22.27 2.62 -0.28
CA ASP A 129 22.66 1.36 -0.92
C ASP A 129 21.63 1.00 -2.00
N LEU A 130 21.88 1.46 -3.23
CA LEU A 130 20.98 1.18 -4.36
C LEU A 130 20.89 -0.31 -4.72
N TYR A 131 21.90 -1.11 -4.38
CA TYR A 131 21.87 -2.55 -4.66
C TYR A 131 20.81 -3.27 -3.82
N SER A 132 20.62 -2.84 -2.57
CA SER A 132 19.60 -3.38 -1.67
C SER A 132 18.34 -2.53 -1.58
N TRP A 133 18.25 -1.45 -2.35
CA TRP A 133 17.08 -0.57 -2.36
C TRP A 133 15.89 -1.26 -3.01
N LYS A 134 14.75 -1.23 -2.32
CA LYS A 134 13.46 -1.71 -2.82
C LYS A 134 12.40 -0.69 -2.47
N THR A 135 11.81 -0.07 -3.49
CA THR A 135 10.66 0.83 -3.28
C THR A 135 9.48 0.02 -2.76
N ASP A 136 9.06 0.32 -1.54
CA ASP A 136 7.88 -0.28 -0.91
C ASP A 136 6.63 0.59 -1.11
N LEU A 137 6.80 1.90 -1.32
CA LEU A 137 5.73 2.87 -1.48
C LEU A 137 6.22 4.13 -2.21
N VAL A 138 5.35 4.73 -3.03
CA VAL A 138 5.55 6.08 -3.57
C VAL A 138 4.41 6.98 -3.08
N VAL A 139 4.74 8.12 -2.46
CA VAL A 139 3.74 9.09 -1.97
C VAL A 139 4.04 10.51 -2.45
N PRO A 140 3.00 11.30 -2.79
CA PRO A 140 3.16 12.72 -3.07
C PRO A 140 3.24 13.53 -1.77
N ILE A 141 4.18 14.47 -1.69
CA ILE A 141 4.36 15.39 -0.56
C ILE A 141 4.72 16.77 -1.10
N GLY A 142 3.82 17.74 -0.95
CA GLY A 142 4.01 19.08 -1.50
C GLY A 142 4.17 19.02 -3.03
N ARG A 143 5.35 19.40 -3.53
CA ARG A 143 5.71 19.37 -4.96
C ARG A 143 6.53 18.14 -5.35
N SER A 144 6.79 17.24 -4.41
CA SER A 144 7.71 16.12 -4.59
C SER A 144 6.99 14.78 -4.63
N LEU A 145 7.55 13.85 -5.40
CA LEU A 145 7.29 12.42 -5.22
C LEU A 145 8.36 11.84 -4.30
N CYS A 146 7.93 10.97 -3.39
CA CYS A 146 8.76 10.35 -2.37
C CYS A 146 8.75 8.84 -2.53
N TRP A 147 9.87 8.27 -2.98
CA TRP A 147 10.10 6.83 -3.07
C TRP A 147 10.63 6.32 -1.73
N VAL A 148 9.88 5.43 -1.09
CA VAL A 148 10.14 4.95 0.26
C VAL A 148 10.66 3.52 0.21
N ASP A 149 11.79 3.28 0.88
CA ASP A 149 12.25 1.95 1.29
C ASP A 149 12.12 1.86 2.82
N TYR A 150 11.33 0.90 3.31
CA TYR A 150 11.05 0.72 4.74
C TYR A 150 12.24 0.27 5.60
N TYR A 151 13.41 0.05 4.99
CA TYR A 151 14.64 -0.38 5.64
C TYR A 151 15.82 0.56 5.40
N GLN A 152 15.69 1.51 4.48
CA GLN A 152 16.74 2.50 4.20
C GLN A 152 16.28 3.93 4.50
N GLY A 153 15.25 4.42 3.80
CA GLY A 153 14.88 5.84 3.85
C GLY A 153 13.85 6.23 2.81
N ILE A 154 13.74 7.54 2.62
CA ILE A 154 12.85 8.18 1.66
C ILE A 154 13.72 8.97 0.68
N LEU A 155 13.55 8.73 -0.61
CA LEU A 155 14.13 9.50 -1.69
C LEU A 155 13.08 10.46 -2.23
N LEU A 156 13.34 11.76 -2.13
CA LEU A 156 12.42 12.83 -2.50
C LEU A 156 12.95 13.55 -3.72
N ILE A 157 12.07 13.82 -4.68
CA ILE A 157 12.40 14.58 -5.88
C ILE A 157 11.26 15.56 -6.13
N ASP A 158 11.55 16.87 -6.19
CA ASP A 158 10.59 17.85 -6.73
C ASP A 158 10.34 17.51 -8.21
N VAL A 159 9.10 17.20 -8.56
CA VAL A 159 8.72 16.80 -9.93
C VAL A 159 7.94 17.90 -10.65
N VAL A 160 7.87 19.10 -10.08
CA VAL A 160 7.12 20.25 -10.63
C VAL A 160 8.05 21.43 -10.90
N ALA A 161 9.31 21.40 -10.44
CA ALA A 161 10.25 22.49 -10.67
C ALA A 161 10.58 22.66 -12.16
N ASP A 162 10.54 23.92 -12.62
CA ASP A 162 10.86 24.27 -13.99
C ASP A 162 12.31 23.89 -14.31
N SER A 163 12.49 23.10 -15.37
CA SER A 163 13.80 22.67 -15.89
C SER A 163 14.74 23.82 -16.27
N GLN A 164 14.25 25.06 -16.21
CA GLN A 164 14.96 26.29 -16.60
C GLN A 164 15.70 26.98 -15.45
N GLY A 165 15.41 26.67 -14.19
CA GLY A 165 15.99 27.37 -13.03
C GLY A 165 17.08 26.60 -12.26
N SER A 166 16.99 25.27 -12.21
CA SER A 166 17.95 24.40 -11.52
C SER A 166 17.87 22.96 -12.04
N PRO A 167 18.98 22.23 -12.25
CA PRO A 167 18.95 20.82 -12.65
C PRO A 167 18.13 19.98 -11.66
N ILE A 168 17.33 19.01 -12.16
CA ILE A 168 16.55 18.06 -11.33
C ILE A 168 17.44 17.35 -10.30
N GLN A 169 18.73 17.17 -10.60
CA GLN A 169 19.70 16.62 -9.66
C GLN A 169 19.84 17.43 -8.36
N GLN A 170 19.67 18.75 -8.39
CA GLN A 170 19.72 19.61 -7.21
C GLN A 170 18.43 19.52 -6.35
N GLN A 171 17.40 18.85 -6.87
CA GLN A 171 16.10 18.67 -6.21
C GLN A 171 15.99 17.28 -5.55
N LEU A 172 17.00 16.44 -5.72
CA LEU A 172 17.11 15.14 -5.08
C LEU A 172 17.47 15.31 -3.60
N HIS A 173 16.62 14.81 -2.71
CA HIS A 173 16.85 14.83 -1.27
C HIS A 173 16.64 13.43 -0.69
N TYR A 174 17.47 13.05 0.29
CA TYR A 174 17.38 11.75 0.95
C TYR A 174 17.19 11.90 2.45
N VAL A 175 16.11 11.29 2.94
CA VAL A 175 15.78 11.22 4.36
C VAL A 175 16.01 9.81 4.87
N ARG A 176 17.03 9.64 5.70
CA ARG A 176 17.34 8.35 6.33
C ARG A 176 16.28 7.99 7.38
N LEU A 177 15.94 6.70 7.52
CA LEU A 177 15.04 6.26 8.59
C LEU A 177 15.66 6.41 9.99
N PRO A 178 14.83 6.44 11.06
CA PRO A 178 15.31 6.45 12.44
C PRO A 178 16.29 5.30 12.73
N SER A 179 17.34 5.58 13.48
CA SER A 179 18.42 4.62 13.79
C SER A 179 17.90 3.32 14.43
N GLN A 180 16.86 3.37 15.24
CA GLN A 180 16.23 2.18 15.83
C GLN A 180 15.49 1.34 14.77
N ALA A 181 14.82 1.98 13.81
CA ALA A 181 14.13 1.28 12.73
C ALA A 181 15.13 0.60 11.78
N LEU A 182 16.31 1.18 11.56
CA LEU A 182 17.37 0.59 10.72
C LEU A 182 17.97 -0.71 11.27
N LYS A 183 17.73 -1.04 12.55
CA LYS A 183 18.29 -2.26 13.17
C LYS A 183 17.55 -3.54 12.77
N SER A 184 16.32 -3.44 12.29
CA SER A 184 15.59 -4.64 11.83
C SER A 184 15.96 -4.98 10.40
N ARG A 185 16.01 -6.28 10.12
CA ARG A 185 16.28 -6.80 8.79
C ARG A 185 14.98 -6.96 8.02
N ARG A 186 15.05 -6.80 6.71
CA ARG A 186 13.95 -7.13 5.78
C ARG A 186 13.73 -8.64 5.82
N LEU A 187 12.61 -9.06 6.42
CA LEU A 187 12.26 -10.49 6.56
C LEU A 187 11.60 -11.06 5.30
N TYR A 188 10.89 -10.21 4.56
CA TYR A 188 10.20 -10.58 3.32
C TYR A 188 10.97 -10.02 2.13
N ILE A 189 11.74 -10.90 1.48
CA ILE A 189 12.63 -10.54 0.37
C ILE A 189 11.93 -10.75 -0.97
N ASP A 190 10.91 -11.62 -1.02
CA ASP A 190 10.19 -11.97 -2.24
C ASP A 190 9.77 -10.71 -3.03
N PRO A 191 10.19 -10.60 -4.30
CA PRO A 191 9.75 -9.52 -5.19
C PRO A 191 8.22 -9.43 -5.21
N GLY A 192 7.69 -8.20 -5.13
CA GLY A 192 6.24 -7.96 -5.11
C GLY A 192 5.51 -8.26 -3.79
N ALA A 193 6.13 -8.92 -2.81
CA ALA A 193 5.53 -9.11 -1.49
C ALA A 193 5.67 -7.83 -0.64
N PRO A 194 4.57 -7.22 -0.18
CA PRO A 194 4.59 -6.02 0.65
C PRO A 194 4.99 -6.32 2.09
N ASP A 195 5.64 -5.37 2.74
CA ASP A 195 6.04 -5.51 4.14
C ASP A 195 4.81 -5.47 5.06
N PRO A 196 4.55 -6.52 5.86
CA PRO A 196 3.40 -6.56 6.76
C PRO A 196 3.63 -5.81 8.07
N PHE A 197 4.84 -5.35 8.39
CA PHE A 197 5.18 -4.83 9.71
C PHE A 197 5.64 -3.38 9.68
N ARG A 198 5.88 -2.82 8.50
CA ARG A 198 6.34 -1.45 8.33
C ARG A 198 5.48 -0.71 7.33
N ARG A 199 5.18 0.55 7.64
CA ARG A 199 4.52 1.43 6.68
C ARG A 199 4.90 2.88 6.93
N VAL A 200 5.10 3.62 5.86
CA VAL A 200 5.10 5.09 5.88
C VAL A 200 3.72 5.55 5.44
N CYS A 201 3.14 6.48 6.17
CA CYS A 201 1.83 7.06 5.87
C CYS A 201 1.93 8.58 5.89
N VAL A 202 1.15 9.23 5.03
CA VAL A 202 0.99 10.68 4.99
C VAL A 202 -0.46 10.99 5.32
N THR A 203 -0.70 11.83 6.33
CA THR A 203 -2.05 12.26 6.69
C THR A 203 -2.51 13.41 5.80
N ASP A 204 -3.80 13.76 5.86
CA ASP A 204 -4.33 14.93 5.12
C ASP A 204 -3.66 16.25 5.53
N ALA A 205 -3.19 16.33 6.77
CA ALA A 205 -2.44 17.48 7.28
C ALA A 205 -0.96 17.49 6.85
N GLY A 206 -0.55 16.56 5.98
CA GLY A 206 0.84 16.42 5.52
C GLY A 206 1.78 15.83 6.57
N ILE A 207 1.26 15.21 7.64
CA ILE A 207 2.09 14.59 8.67
C ILE A 207 2.57 13.23 8.16
N ILE A 208 3.89 13.05 8.14
CA ILE A 208 4.51 11.80 7.70
C ILE A 208 4.84 10.96 8.93
N LYS A 209 4.28 9.75 8.99
CA LYS A 209 4.55 8.80 10.07
C LYS A 209 5.15 7.52 9.52
N LEU A 210 6.17 7.02 10.21
CA LEU A 210 6.67 5.66 10.08
C LEU A 210 6.07 4.82 11.21
N VAL A 211 5.43 3.72 10.87
CA VAL A 211 4.96 2.70 11.83
C VAL A 211 5.81 1.46 11.66
N CYS A 212 6.32 0.91 12.77
CA CYS A 212 7.01 -0.38 12.77
C CYS A 212 6.47 -1.30 13.86
N ILE A 213 6.18 -2.54 13.50
CA ILE A 213 5.82 -3.64 14.39
C ILE A 213 7.10 -4.48 14.59
N LEU A 214 7.85 -4.17 15.64
CA LEU A 214 9.15 -4.78 15.90
C LEU A 214 8.99 -6.07 16.69
N THR A 215 9.76 -7.10 16.34
CA THR A 215 9.86 -8.35 17.10
C THR A 215 11.31 -8.64 17.46
N LYS A 216 11.53 -9.43 18.51
CA LYS A 216 12.85 -10.01 18.77
C LYS A 216 13.18 -11.06 17.72
N TYR A 217 14.46 -11.35 17.50
CA TYR A 217 14.89 -12.44 16.64
C TYR A 217 15.36 -13.62 17.50
N PRO A 218 14.91 -14.87 17.23
CA PRO A 218 13.89 -15.26 16.24
C PRO A 218 12.49 -14.76 16.65
N PRO A 219 11.58 -14.42 15.71
CA PRO A 219 10.31 -13.80 16.01
C PRO A 219 9.35 -14.77 16.73
N PRO A 220 9.03 -14.55 18.02
CA PRO A 220 7.88 -15.22 18.62
C PRO A 220 6.62 -14.66 17.97
N ASP A 221 5.64 -15.50 17.64
CA ASP A 221 4.39 -15.05 17.01
C ASP A 221 3.59 -14.07 17.91
N ASP A 222 3.84 -14.09 19.23
CA ASP A 222 3.08 -13.33 20.24
C ASP A 222 3.85 -12.16 20.87
N GLU A 223 5.14 -11.96 20.56
CA GLU A 223 5.96 -10.89 21.17
C GLU A 223 6.30 -9.82 20.12
N PHE A 224 5.71 -8.64 20.28
CA PHE A 224 5.96 -7.50 19.42
C PHE A 224 5.84 -6.17 20.17
N THR A 225 6.38 -5.12 19.57
CA THR A 225 6.21 -3.74 20.01
C THR A 225 5.92 -2.87 18.80
N ILE A 226 4.80 -2.16 18.84
CA ILE A 226 4.42 -1.17 17.84
C ILE A 226 5.07 0.15 18.24
N ILE A 227 5.87 0.72 17.34
CA ILE A 227 6.53 2.00 17.54
C ILE A 227 6.21 2.90 16.35
N THR A 228 5.91 4.17 16.62
CA THR A 228 5.76 5.19 15.59
C THR A 228 6.83 6.28 15.70
N TRP A 229 7.16 6.84 14.54
CA TRP A 229 7.95 8.04 14.42
C TRP A 229 7.22 9.03 13.53
N THR A 230 7.32 10.31 13.86
CA THR A 230 6.83 11.41 13.05
C THR A 230 8.04 12.13 12.44
N LEU A 231 8.04 12.35 11.12
CA LEU A 231 9.05 13.18 10.47
C LEU A 231 8.74 14.64 10.77
N VAL A 232 9.57 15.28 11.58
CA VAL A 232 9.34 16.67 12.05
C VAL A 232 9.96 17.71 11.12
N ASP A 233 11.04 17.34 10.43
CA ASP A 233 11.67 18.18 9.41
C ASP A 233 12.14 17.29 8.27
N ILE A 234 11.49 17.44 7.11
CA ILE A 234 11.77 16.67 5.91
C ILE A 234 13.09 17.08 5.25
N ASN A 235 13.50 18.34 5.37
CA ASN A 235 14.71 18.88 4.75
C ASN A 235 15.97 18.50 5.55
N GLN A 236 15.83 18.36 6.87
CA GLN A 236 16.89 17.86 7.74
C GLN A 236 16.83 16.33 7.92
N GLY A 237 15.78 15.68 7.45
CA GLY A 237 15.53 14.26 7.70
C GLY A 237 15.38 13.93 9.19
N SER A 238 14.83 14.86 9.97
CA SER A 238 14.72 14.72 11.43
C SER A 238 13.45 13.97 11.82
N TRP A 239 13.63 12.80 12.43
CA TRP A 239 12.54 11.98 12.95
C TRP A 239 12.42 12.12 14.47
N ARG A 240 11.19 12.34 14.94
CA ARG A 240 10.85 12.25 16.36
C ARG A 240 10.18 10.91 16.64
N LYS A 241 10.69 10.18 17.62
CA LYS A 241 10.01 8.98 18.14
C LYS A 241 8.81 9.40 18.99
N ASP A 242 7.65 8.83 18.72
CA ASP A 242 6.43 9.12 19.47
C ASP A 242 6.39 8.19 20.70
N VAL A 243 6.93 8.65 21.82
CA VAL A 243 7.11 7.79 23.01
C VAL A 243 5.77 7.39 23.63
N ASP A 244 4.78 8.29 23.60
CA ASP A 244 3.46 8.08 24.22
C ASP A 244 2.55 7.11 23.43
N THR A 245 2.93 6.76 22.18
CA THR A 245 2.15 5.88 21.30
C THR A 245 2.74 4.47 21.20
N ILE A 246 3.79 4.17 21.96
CA ILE A 246 4.40 2.84 21.99
C ILE A 246 3.43 1.86 22.64
N VAL A 247 3.12 0.78 21.94
CA VAL A 247 2.22 -0.27 22.42
C VAL A 247 2.91 -1.63 22.31
N GLY A 248 3.03 -2.33 23.44
CA GLY A 248 3.52 -3.71 23.49
C GLY A 248 2.44 -4.75 23.20
N ALA A 249 2.82 -6.00 22.98
CA ALA A 249 1.88 -7.08 22.68
C ALA A 249 0.79 -7.28 23.75
N ASP A 250 1.17 -7.36 25.03
CA ASP A 250 0.19 -7.55 26.11
C ASP A 250 -0.78 -6.38 26.25
N GLU A 251 -0.28 -5.16 26.06
CA GLU A 251 -1.11 -3.96 26.04
C GLU A 251 -2.08 -4.00 24.87
N PHE A 252 -1.61 -4.26 23.65
CA PHE A 252 -2.43 -4.39 22.44
C PHE A 252 -3.55 -5.44 22.63
N PHE A 253 -3.20 -6.63 23.12
CA PHE A 253 -4.19 -7.68 23.39
C PHE A 253 -5.13 -7.32 24.54
N GLY A 254 -4.66 -6.54 25.52
CA GLY A 254 -5.50 -5.93 26.55
C GLY A 254 -6.59 -5.04 25.95
N LEU A 255 -6.24 -4.20 24.96
CA LEU A 255 -7.20 -3.34 24.25
C LEU A 255 -8.26 -4.16 23.52
N CYS A 256 -7.83 -5.19 22.79
CA CYS A 256 -8.73 -6.10 22.07
C CYS A 256 -9.70 -6.83 23.01
N LYS A 257 -9.23 -7.22 24.21
CA LYS A 257 -10.06 -7.89 25.22
C LYS A 257 -11.05 -6.93 25.89
N ALA A 258 -10.61 -5.72 26.22
CA ALA A 258 -11.43 -4.71 26.88
C ALA A 258 -12.66 -4.31 26.05
N ALA A 259 -12.51 -4.28 24.73
CA ALA A 259 -13.60 -3.99 23.80
C ALA A 259 -14.65 -5.12 23.67
N LYS A 260 -14.54 -6.21 24.45
CA LYS A 260 -15.41 -7.41 24.41
C LYS A 260 -15.55 -8.02 23.01
N SER A 261 -14.59 -7.74 22.13
CA SER A 261 -14.57 -8.22 20.76
C SER A 261 -13.91 -9.60 20.71
N CYS A 262 -14.49 -10.55 19.96
CA CYS A 262 -13.93 -11.88 19.70
C CYS A 262 -12.74 -11.82 18.73
N LEU A 263 -11.81 -10.88 18.96
CA LEU A 263 -10.66 -10.69 18.10
C LEU A 263 -9.64 -11.81 18.31
N PRO A 264 -9.01 -12.29 17.22
CA PRO A 264 -7.95 -13.28 17.34
C PRO A 264 -6.75 -12.69 18.07
N ARG A 265 -6.12 -13.48 18.95
CA ARG A 265 -4.85 -13.12 19.60
C ARG A 265 -3.70 -13.42 18.65
N VAL A 266 -3.52 -12.57 17.66
CA VAL A 266 -2.45 -12.68 16.66
C VAL A 266 -1.73 -11.36 16.50
N ARG A 267 -0.46 -11.41 16.10
CA ARG A 267 0.33 -10.21 15.79
C ARG A 267 -0.36 -9.37 14.70
N PRO A 268 -0.53 -8.05 14.92
CA PRO A 268 -1.09 -7.17 13.90
C PRO A 268 -0.16 -7.03 12.70
N SER A 269 -0.75 -6.73 11.54
CA SER A 269 -0.04 -6.56 10.27
C SER A 269 -0.66 -5.44 9.44
N PHE A 270 0.08 -4.99 8.42
CA PHE A 270 -0.28 -3.92 7.47
C PHE A 270 -0.81 -2.65 8.16
N PRO A 271 0.00 -2.02 9.04
CA PRO A 271 -0.41 -0.82 9.76
C PRO A 271 -0.74 0.32 8.80
N VAL A 272 -1.85 1.02 8.99
CA VAL A 272 -2.24 2.20 8.21
C VAL A 272 -2.64 3.32 9.16
N VAL A 273 -1.96 4.47 9.06
CA VAL A 273 -2.33 5.65 9.84
C VAL A 273 -3.58 6.30 9.24
N SER A 274 -4.51 6.71 10.09
CA SER A 274 -5.71 7.45 9.66
C SER A 274 -5.32 8.77 8.99
N LEU A 275 -6.05 9.16 7.95
CA LEU A 275 -5.85 10.46 7.30
C LEU A 275 -6.19 11.64 8.21
N VAL A 276 -7.09 11.42 9.18
CA VAL A 276 -7.68 12.47 10.03
C VAL A 276 -6.93 12.59 11.36
N ASP A 277 -6.74 11.47 12.07
CA ASP A 277 -6.06 11.44 13.37
C ASP A 277 -4.72 10.68 13.24
N PRO A 278 -3.56 11.38 13.33
CA PRO A 278 -2.25 10.74 13.19
C PRO A 278 -1.94 9.70 14.28
N ASP A 279 -2.67 9.71 15.41
CA ASP A 279 -2.49 8.76 16.49
C ASP A 279 -3.40 7.53 16.38
N VAL A 280 -4.27 7.50 15.37
CA VAL A 280 -5.13 6.34 15.07
C VAL A 280 -4.50 5.50 13.97
N ILE A 281 -4.35 4.20 14.24
CA ILE A 281 -3.76 3.25 13.31
C ILE A 281 -4.69 2.05 13.13
N CYS A 282 -4.96 1.74 11.87
CA CYS A 282 -5.66 0.55 11.45
C CYS A 282 -4.67 -0.62 11.28
N PHE A 283 -5.04 -1.80 11.75
CA PHE A 283 -4.25 -3.02 11.58
C PHE A 283 -5.13 -4.16 11.06
N LEU A 284 -4.50 -5.09 10.34
CA LEU A 284 -5.08 -6.36 9.97
C LEU A 284 -4.65 -7.46 10.95
N LEU A 285 -5.64 -8.18 11.48
CA LEU A 285 -5.45 -9.40 12.27
C LEU A 285 -5.93 -10.60 11.44
N LYS A 286 -4.99 -11.48 11.06
CA LYS A 286 -5.28 -12.69 10.27
C LYS A 286 -4.84 -13.92 11.04
N GLU A 287 -5.78 -14.78 11.39
CA GLU A 287 -5.50 -16.00 12.14
C GLU A 287 -5.15 -17.15 11.18
N LYS A 288 -4.00 -17.81 11.41
CA LYS A 288 -3.59 -18.97 10.61
C LYS A 288 -4.64 -20.08 10.76
N GLY A 289 -5.16 -20.59 9.63
CA GLY A 289 -6.12 -21.69 9.60
C GLY A 289 -7.60 -21.28 9.73
N ARG A 290 -7.90 -20.01 10.01
CA ARG A 290 -9.24 -19.44 9.83
C ARG A 290 -9.21 -18.50 8.62
N ASN A 291 -10.09 -18.69 7.65
CA ASN A 291 -10.26 -17.78 6.51
C ASN A 291 -10.97 -16.47 6.94
N LEU A 292 -10.58 -15.93 8.09
CA LEU A 292 -11.20 -14.76 8.70
C LEU A 292 -10.10 -13.74 8.97
N SER A 293 -10.27 -12.54 8.42
CA SER A 293 -9.39 -11.41 8.70
C SER A 293 -10.20 -10.33 9.38
N TRP A 294 -9.63 -9.67 10.38
CA TRP A 294 -10.23 -8.55 11.09
C TRP A 294 -9.45 -7.29 10.82
N MET A 295 -10.16 -6.19 10.62
CA MET A 295 -9.59 -4.85 10.68
C MET A 295 -9.90 -4.27 12.04
N VAL A 296 -8.89 -3.68 12.67
CA VAL A 296 -9.01 -3.03 13.98
C VAL A 296 -8.42 -1.64 13.90
N GLU A 297 -9.12 -0.67 14.48
CA GLU A 297 -8.68 0.72 14.55
C GLU A 297 -8.34 1.04 15.99
N VAL A 298 -7.08 1.40 16.24
CA VAL A 298 -6.55 1.62 17.58
C VAL A 298 -6.04 3.04 17.68
N ASN A 299 -6.54 3.80 18.65
CA ASN A 299 -5.91 5.05 19.05
C ASN A 299 -4.70 4.72 19.93
N MET A 300 -3.51 4.92 19.39
CA MET A 300 -2.25 4.53 20.00
C MET A 300 -1.84 5.46 21.15
N ARG A 301 -2.26 6.73 21.12
CA ARG A 301 -2.02 7.70 22.21
C ARG A 301 -2.91 7.42 23.42
N ASN A 302 -4.22 7.31 23.17
CA ASN A 302 -5.22 7.09 24.21
C ASN A 302 -5.28 5.62 24.63
N LYS A 303 -4.63 4.72 23.88
CA LYS A 303 -4.56 3.29 24.14
C LYS A 303 -5.96 2.68 24.23
N VAL A 304 -6.75 2.87 23.18
CA VAL A 304 -8.13 2.39 23.09
C VAL A 304 -8.37 1.79 21.70
N LEU A 305 -9.01 0.62 21.66
CA LEU A 305 -9.60 0.09 20.43
C LEU A 305 -10.87 0.88 20.10
N GLN A 306 -10.85 1.65 19.02
CA GLN A 306 -11.97 2.50 18.60
C GLN A 306 -13.02 1.70 17.83
N SER A 307 -12.58 0.85 16.90
CA SER A 307 -13.48 0.08 16.06
C SER A 307 -12.88 -1.26 15.64
N SER A 308 -13.75 -2.20 15.27
CA SER A 308 -13.34 -3.46 14.65
C SER A 308 -14.39 -3.96 13.66
N ALA A 309 -13.92 -4.47 12.53
CA ALA A 309 -14.74 -5.00 11.45
C ALA A 309 -14.13 -6.30 10.92
N ILE A 310 -14.99 -7.21 10.45
CA ILE A 310 -14.57 -8.40 9.74
C ILE A 310 -14.30 -8.02 8.28
N TYR A 311 -13.18 -8.43 7.71
CA TYR A 311 -12.97 -8.29 6.28
C TYR A 311 -13.92 -9.22 5.53
N ILE A 312 -14.66 -8.65 4.58
CA ILE A 312 -15.57 -9.34 3.68
C ILE A 312 -14.89 -9.31 2.30
N ASN A 313 -14.74 -10.47 1.68
CA ASN A 313 -14.14 -10.55 0.35
C ASN A 313 -15.20 -10.28 -0.72
N GLU A 314 -14.80 -9.82 -1.90
CA GLU A 314 -15.67 -9.52 -3.04
C GLU A 314 -16.57 -10.71 -3.42
N GLU A 315 -16.00 -11.93 -3.46
CA GLU A 315 -16.75 -13.18 -3.70
C GLU A 315 -17.86 -13.43 -2.66
N GLU A 316 -17.75 -12.89 -1.45
CA GLU A 316 -18.79 -13.00 -0.43
C GLU A 316 -19.87 -11.90 -0.56
N GLU A 317 -19.55 -10.78 -1.21
CA GLU A 317 -20.49 -9.68 -1.50
C GLU A 317 -21.37 -9.98 -2.72
N GLU A 318 -20.82 -10.61 -3.76
CA GLU A 318 -21.52 -10.87 -5.03
C GLU A 318 -22.37 -12.17 -5.05
N GLY A 319 -22.24 -13.05 -4.06
CA GLY A 319 -22.95 -14.33 -3.98
C GLY A 319 -22.07 -15.54 -4.36
N PRO A 320 -22.61 -16.80 -4.31
CA PRO A 320 -21.79 -17.99 -4.48
C PRO A 320 -21.09 -17.99 -5.85
N PRO A 321 -19.76 -18.21 -5.89
CA PRO A 321 -18.98 -18.04 -7.11
C PRO A 321 -19.34 -19.09 -8.17
N SER A 322 -19.20 -18.72 -9.44
CA SER A 322 -19.03 -19.70 -10.50
C SER A 322 -17.75 -20.52 -10.22
N GLU A 323 -17.70 -21.82 -10.56
CA GLU A 323 -16.55 -22.70 -10.25
C GLU A 323 -15.18 -22.20 -10.79
N LYS A 324 -15.14 -21.12 -11.58
CA LYS A 324 -13.95 -20.60 -12.25
C LYS A 324 -13.25 -19.41 -11.57
N ASP A 325 -13.83 -18.81 -10.53
CA ASP A 325 -13.38 -17.50 -10.02
C ASP A 325 -12.65 -17.48 -8.68
N ARG A 326 -12.18 -18.62 -8.15
CA ARG A 326 -11.36 -18.65 -6.91
C ARG A 326 -9.94 -18.11 -7.09
N ARG A 327 -9.75 -16.87 -7.56
CA ARG A 327 -8.42 -16.36 -7.94
C ARG A 327 -7.87 -15.18 -7.15
N ASN A 328 -8.62 -14.57 -6.23
CA ASN A 328 -8.08 -13.44 -5.45
C ASN A 328 -7.91 -13.80 -3.96
N THR A 329 -6.74 -14.32 -3.61
CA THR A 329 -6.38 -14.46 -2.19
C THR A 329 -6.02 -13.10 -1.64
N PHE A 330 -6.86 -12.54 -0.77
CA PHE A 330 -6.55 -11.29 -0.07
C PHE A 330 -5.39 -11.48 0.91
N PHE A 331 -4.29 -10.79 0.65
CA PHE A 331 -3.08 -10.85 1.47
C PHE A 331 -2.92 -9.66 2.43
N GLY A 332 -3.89 -8.74 2.51
CA GLY A 332 -3.91 -7.69 3.54
C GLY A 332 -3.26 -6.36 3.18
N HIS A 333 -2.55 -6.30 2.07
CA HIS A 333 -1.71 -5.15 1.72
C HIS A 333 -2.39 -4.07 0.89
N SER A 334 -3.58 -4.34 0.37
CA SER A 334 -4.29 -3.43 -0.54
C SER A 334 -5.04 -2.30 0.17
N PHE A 335 -4.95 -2.20 1.50
CA PHE A 335 -5.58 -1.09 2.21
C PHE A 335 -4.80 0.19 2.00
N ILE A 336 -5.50 1.23 1.55
CA ILE A 336 -4.96 2.56 1.32
C ILE A 336 -5.79 3.54 2.15
N PRO A 337 -5.17 4.41 2.96
CA PRO A 337 -5.88 5.49 3.62
C PRO A 337 -6.34 6.47 2.54
N THR A 338 -7.66 6.59 2.34
CA THR A 338 -8.19 7.40 1.23
C THR A 338 -9.53 8.03 1.58
N LYS A 339 -9.77 9.22 1.01
CA LYS A 339 -11.08 9.86 0.95
C LYS A 339 -11.90 9.39 -0.26
N PHE A 340 -11.45 8.37 -0.99
CA PHE A 340 -12.10 7.92 -2.23
C PHE A 340 -13.62 7.76 -2.09
N SER A 341 -14.09 7.21 -0.97
CA SER A 341 -15.52 7.02 -0.71
C SER A 341 -16.32 8.33 -0.62
N SER A 342 -15.72 9.48 -0.30
CA SER A 342 -16.41 10.77 -0.30
C SER A 342 -16.72 11.29 -1.70
N TYR A 343 -16.10 10.68 -2.74
CA TYR A 343 -16.35 11.00 -4.14
C TYR A 343 -17.36 10.04 -4.80
N LEU A 344 -17.82 9.01 -4.07
CA LEU A 344 -18.86 8.10 -4.52
C LEU A 344 -20.25 8.71 -4.23
N ALA A 345 -21.21 8.52 -5.14
CA ALA A 345 -22.56 9.10 -5.06
C ALA A 345 -23.43 8.47 -3.94
N GLU A 346 -24.71 8.88 -3.85
CA GLU A 346 -25.67 8.50 -2.79
C GLU A 346 -25.82 6.98 -2.53
N ASP A 347 -25.44 6.13 -3.49
CA ASP A 347 -25.38 4.66 -3.33
C ASP A 347 -24.45 4.19 -2.21
N ALA A 348 -23.54 5.04 -1.73
CA ALA A 348 -22.71 4.79 -0.56
C ALA A 348 -23.55 4.48 0.71
N ILE A 349 -24.75 5.07 0.84
CA ILE A 349 -25.65 4.80 1.98
C ILE A 349 -26.20 3.37 1.91
N THR A 350 -26.56 2.91 0.72
CA THR A 350 -27.03 1.54 0.48
C THR A 350 -25.92 0.53 0.72
N SER A 351 -24.71 0.81 0.20
CA SER A 351 -23.51 0.00 0.43
C SER A 351 -23.17 -0.11 1.92
N ARG A 352 -23.26 0.99 2.68
CA ARG A 352 -23.04 0.97 4.13
C ARG A 352 -24.03 0.07 4.87
N LYS A 353 -25.34 0.19 4.58
CA LYS A 353 -26.37 -0.65 5.21
C LYS A 353 -26.17 -2.14 4.88
N LEU A 354 -25.79 -2.44 3.64
CA LEU A 354 -25.45 -3.79 3.22
C LEU A 354 -24.24 -4.32 4.01
N SER A 355 -23.16 -3.55 4.08
CA SER A 355 -21.97 -3.89 4.85
C SER A 355 -22.30 -4.15 6.32
N GLU A 356 -23.07 -3.28 6.98
CA GLU A 356 -23.50 -3.46 8.38
C GLU A 356 -24.29 -4.75 8.58
N THR A 357 -25.16 -5.11 7.64
CA THR A 357 -25.94 -6.36 7.66
C THR A 357 -25.01 -7.57 7.51
N MET A 358 -24.11 -7.55 6.54
CA MET A 358 -23.14 -8.64 6.32
C MET A 358 -22.19 -8.83 7.52
N GLN A 359 -21.74 -7.74 8.14
CA GLN A 359 -20.93 -7.77 9.36
C GLN A 359 -21.68 -8.49 10.49
N LYS A 360 -22.96 -8.20 10.66
CA LYS A 360 -23.80 -8.84 11.69
C LYS A 360 -23.96 -10.33 11.42
N ASP A 361 -24.35 -10.72 10.21
CA ASP A 361 -24.55 -12.11 9.82
C ASP A 361 -23.28 -12.94 9.96
N LYS A 362 -22.13 -12.39 9.53
CA LYS A 362 -20.83 -13.06 9.64
C LYS A 362 -20.41 -13.23 11.10
N LYS A 363 -20.65 -12.23 11.95
CA LYS A 363 -20.43 -12.33 13.40
C LYS A 363 -21.31 -13.42 14.04
N GLU A 364 -22.59 -13.49 13.68
CA GLU A 364 -23.52 -14.51 14.19
C GLU A 364 -23.11 -15.93 13.80
N ARG A 365 -22.78 -16.16 12.52
CA ARG A 365 -22.27 -17.45 12.02
C ARG A 365 -21.00 -17.89 12.74
N MET A 366 -20.07 -16.98 12.97
CA MET A 366 -18.84 -17.25 13.71
C MET A 366 -19.14 -17.64 15.16
N MET A 367 -20.01 -16.90 15.86
CA MET A 367 -20.40 -17.23 17.24
C MET A 367 -21.06 -18.62 17.33
N GLN A 368 -21.86 -18.99 16.32
CA GLN A 368 -22.47 -20.31 16.24
C GLN A 368 -21.42 -21.42 16.05
N LYS A 369 -20.49 -21.24 15.12
CA LYS A 369 -19.39 -22.19 14.86
C LYS A 369 -18.50 -22.40 16.10
N ASP A 370 -18.14 -21.32 16.80
CA ASP A 370 -17.36 -21.41 18.03
C ASP A 370 -18.12 -22.14 19.15
N LYS A 371 -19.45 -22.00 19.24
CA LYS A 371 -20.27 -22.79 20.18
C LYS A 371 -20.26 -24.28 19.84
N GLU A 372 -20.38 -24.63 18.58
CA GLU A 372 -20.35 -26.01 18.08
C GLU A 372 -18.98 -26.68 18.31
N GLU A 373 -17.89 -25.97 18.02
CA GLU A 373 -16.52 -26.45 18.28
C GLU A 373 -16.30 -26.71 19.78
N ARG A 374 -16.75 -25.79 20.64
CA ARG A 374 -16.69 -25.97 22.11
C ARG A 374 -17.53 -27.15 22.58
N ALA A 375 -18.71 -27.37 22.01
CA ALA A 375 -19.56 -28.52 22.33
C ALA A 375 -18.91 -29.84 21.92
N MET A 376 -18.31 -29.92 20.72
CA MET A 376 -17.57 -31.08 20.26
C MET A 376 -16.33 -31.37 21.12
N GLN A 377 -15.58 -30.34 21.54
CA GLN A 377 -14.43 -30.53 22.44
C GLN A 377 -14.86 -31.07 23.82
N LYS A 378 -16.00 -30.60 24.35
CA LYS A 378 -16.57 -31.16 25.59
C LYS A 378 -16.98 -32.63 25.43
N LEU A 379 -17.51 -33.01 24.27
CA LEU A 379 -17.90 -34.40 23.99
C LEU A 379 -16.67 -35.32 23.89
N LYS A 380 -15.59 -34.86 23.26
CA LYS A 380 -14.31 -35.58 23.14
C LYS A 380 -13.56 -35.73 24.48
N ARG A 381 -13.81 -34.85 25.44
CA ARG A 381 -13.19 -34.88 26.79
C ARG A 381 -13.96 -35.72 27.81
N LYS A 382 -15.10 -36.32 27.46
CA LYS A 382 -15.78 -37.28 28.35
C LYS A 382 -14.89 -38.53 28.52
N PRO A 383 -14.54 -38.94 29.76
CA PRO A 383 -13.73 -40.14 29.96
C PRO A 383 -14.48 -41.36 29.43
N LYS A 384 -13.77 -42.26 28.74
CA LYS A 384 -14.31 -43.59 28.42
C LYS A 384 -14.73 -44.26 29.73
N PRO A 385 -15.90 -44.91 29.78
CA PRO A 385 -16.29 -45.69 30.95
C PRO A 385 -15.17 -46.69 31.25
N LYS A 386 -14.77 -46.76 32.52
CA LYS A 386 -13.87 -47.82 32.99
C LYS A 386 -14.68 -49.11 32.93
N GLU A 387 -14.31 -50.00 32.02
CA GLU A 387 -14.71 -51.42 32.07
C GLU A 387 -13.97 -52.13 33.20
#